data_AF-A0A1K2FLE9-F1
#
_entry.id   AF-A0A1K2FLE9-F1
#
_cell.length_a   1.000
_cell.length_b   1.000
_cell.length_c   1.000
_cell.angle_alpha   90.00
_cell.angle_beta   90.00
_cell.angle_gamma   90.00
#
_symmetry.space_group_name_H-M   'P 1'
#
loop_
_entity.id
_entity.type
_entity.pdbx_description
1 polymer ?
#
loop_
_entity_poly.entity_id
_entity_poly.type
_entity_poly.pdbx_seq_one_letter_code
_entity_poly.pdbx_strand_id
1 'polypeptide(L)'
;MTHNGEETAAARRPQIQEVTELRLPPDGPRPQAPQGDRSTPPGEEAPGRPHGSGTSTGAADLPQDGGTPPGADAPDLPHDRSQAILEAAKQIGALLKRAGHPFALAGSVAVYAHGGSRYLQHDADFCVLPGDADAVAATLREAGLAVRTPPEDWLLKTTCQGQNVDIIFALAHEPVTKDMLERAHVLPVDSVLMPVLCPTDLIRSLISAFSEHYCDFGSVLPVARAVREKVDWDVIRDTCGDQPMPAAFLFLLERLDVIAPREQRT
;
A
#
# COMPACT_ATOMS: atom_id res chain seq x y z
N MET A 1 -19.08 37.20 46.70
CA MET A 1 -17.78 36.89 47.33
C MET A 1 -17.77 35.39 47.59
N THR A 2 -17.23 34.58 46.66
CA THR A 2 -15.83 34.04 46.64
C THR A 2 -15.57 33.20 47.90
N HIS A 3 -15.23 31.90 47.89
CA HIS A 3 -14.25 31.11 47.11
C HIS A 3 -14.67 29.62 47.20
N ASN A 4 -14.68 28.85 46.10
CA ASN A 4 -13.58 28.03 45.55
C ASN A 4 -13.02 26.99 46.53
N GLY A 5 -13.61 25.79 46.51
CA GLY A 5 -12.97 24.55 46.94
C GLY A 5 -12.33 23.87 45.73
N GLU A 6 -11.02 23.63 45.81
CA GLU A 6 -10.26 22.81 44.87
C GLU A 6 -10.70 21.36 44.99
N GLU A 7 -11.29 20.82 43.92
CA GLU A 7 -11.41 19.37 43.73
C GLU A 7 -10.56 18.98 42.53
N THR A 8 -9.40 18.41 42.84
CA THR A 8 -8.46 17.82 41.88
C THR A 8 -9.13 16.67 41.15
N ALA A 9 -9.65 16.95 39.95
CA ALA A 9 -10.11 15.93 39.02
C ALA A 9 -8.90 15.16 38.47
N ALA A 10 -8.71 13.93 38.97
CA ALA A 10 -7.77 12.97 38.42
C ALA A 10 -8.10 12.74 36.93
N ALA A 11 -7.17 13.14 36.06
CA ALA A 11 -7.25 12.89 34.63
C ALA A 11 -7.33 11.38 34.35
N ARG A 12 -8.53 10.91 33.97
CA ARG A 12 -8.70 9.59 33.38
C ARG A 12 -8.04 9.59 32.00
N ARG A 13 -6.96 8.83 31.89
CA ARG A 13 -6.19 8.56 30.67
C ARG A 13 -7.10 8.09 29.53
N PRO A 14 -7.03 8.67 28.32
CA PRO A 14 -7.60 8.03 27.13
C PRO A 14 -6.73 6.83 26.72
N GLN A 15 -7.36 5.67 26.54
CA GLN A 15 -6.75 4.48 25.95
C GLN A 15 -6.52 4.72 24.46
N ILE A 16 -5.29 4.52 24.00
CA ILE A 16 -4.91 4.58 22.60
C ILE A 16 -5.09 3.16 22.02
N GLN A 17 -6.15 2.97 21.23
CA GLN A 17 -6.45 1.85 20.33
C GLN A 17 -7.16 2.53 19.13
N GLU A 18 -6.84 2.35 17.85
CA GLU A 18 -6.16 1.29 17.12
C GLU A 18 -5.16 1.89 16.11
N VAL A 19 -3.89 1.51 16.20
CA VAL A 19 -2.93 1.60 15.10
C VAL A 19 -2.81 0.19 14.54
N THR A 20 -3.28 0.00 13.32
CA THR A 20 -3.11 -1.16 12.42
C THR A 20 -2.43 -2.38 13.06
N GLU A 21 -3.20 -3.32 13.60
CA GLU A 21 -2.71 -4.64 14.00
C GLU A 21 -2.29 -5.44 12.75
N LEU A 22 -1.01 -5.39 12.42
CA LEU A 22 -0.35 -6.46 11.67
C LEU A 22 -0.14 -7.64 12.62
N ARG A 23 -1.16 -8.48 12.78
CA ARG A 23 -1.00 -9.76 13.50
C ARG A 23 -0.16 -10.70 12.62
N LEU A 24 1.14 -10.78 12.91
CA LEU A 24 1.99 -11.85 12.40
C LEU A 24 1.39 -13.22 12.78
N PRO A 25 1.34 -14.20 11.86
CA PRO A 25 1.01 -15.58 12.23
C PRO A 25 2.09 -16.14 13.16
N PRO A 26 1.75 -17.03 14.12
CA PRO A 26 2.74 -17.67 14.97
C PRO A 26 3.71 -18.49 14.12
N ASP A 27 5.00 -18.45 14.47
CA ASP A 27 6.07 -19.24 13.86
C ASP A 27 5.65 -20.72 13.74
N GLY A 28 5.36 -21.14 12.50
CA GLY A 28 5.27 -22.55 12.15
C GLY A 28 6.65 -23.21 12.28
N PRO A 29 6.72 -24.52 12.56
CA PRO A 29 7.99 -25.19 12.77
C PRO A 29 8.88 -25.07 11.52
N ARG A 30 10.14 -24.69 11.74
CA ARG A 30 11.17 -24.56 10.69
C ARG A 30 11.28 -25.87 9.89
N PRO A 31 11.29 -25.82 8.54
CA PRO A 31 11.57 -27.01 7.75
C PRO A 31 13.01 -27.50 8.03
N GLN A 32 13.13 -28.77 8.40
CA GLN A 32 14.42 -29.43 8.56
C GLN A 32 15.10 -29.58 7.19
N ALA A 33 16.36 -29.21 7.13
CA ALA A 33 17.20 -29.42 5.95
C ALA A 33 17.33 -30.92 5.65
N PRO A 34 17.21 -31.38 4.40
CA PRO A 34 17.48 -32.76 4.05
C PRO A 34 18.96 -33.06 4.25
N GLN A 35 19.26 -33.99 5.15
CA GLN A 35 20.59 -34.59 5.28
C GLN A 35 20.87 -35.40 4.01
N GLY A 36 21.98 -35.06 3.35
CA GLY A 36 22.45 -35.78 2.18
C GLY A 36 22.94 -37.17 2.54
N ASP A 37 22.69 -38.11 1.65
CA ASP A 37 23.47 -39.33 1.55
C ASP A 37 24.20 -39.33 0.20
N ARG A 38 25.50 -39.65 0.23
CA ARG A 38 26.40 -39.69 -0.93
C ARG A 38 26.90 -41.13 -1.08
N SER A 39 27.03 -41.53 -2.37
CA SER A 39 27.85 -42.63 -2.95
C SER A 39 26.99 -43.83 -3.40
N THR A 40 27.04 -44.39 -4.63
CA THR A 40 28.10 -44.50 -5.67
C THR A 40 27.47 -45.01 -7.03
N PRO A 41 28.18 -45.26 -8.16
CA PRO A 41 27.81 -44.74 -9.51
C PRO A 41 27.65 -45.86 -10.61
N PRO A 42 28.02 -45.72 -11.92
CA PRO A 42 27.08 -45.82 -13.06
C PRO A 42 27.35 -46.95 -14.10
N GLY A 43 26.40 -47.16 -15.03
CA GLY A 43 26.58 -47.82 -16.33
C GLY A 43 25.35 -47.55 -17.22
N GLU A 44 25.44 -46.82 -18.33
CA GLU A 44 25.66 -47.33 -19.72
C GLU A 44 24.55 -48.34 -20.14
N GLU A 45 23.70 -48.16 -21.15
CA GLU A 45 23.83 -47.64 -22.52
C GLU A 45 22.43 -47.23 -23.10
N ALA A 46 22.43 -46.39 -24.15
CA ALA A 46 21.32 -46.16 -25.08
C ALA A 46 21.37 -47.21 -26.24
N PRO A 47 20.67 -47.11 -27.40
CA PRO A 47 19.53 -46.27 -27.82
C PRO A 47 18.41 -47.07 -28.56
N GLY A 48 17.32 -46.41 -28.95
CA GLY A 48 16.42 -46.96 -29.98
C GLY A 48 15.03 -46.33 -30.09
N ARG A 49 14.91 -45.27 -30.91
CA ARG A 49 13.68 -44.96 -31.68
C ARG A 49 13.56 -46.01 -32.82
N PRO A 50 12.38 -46.29 -33.43
CA PRO A 50 11.44 -45.26 -33.90
C PRO A 50 9.94 -45.63 -34.03
N HIS A 51 9.17 -44.60 -34.43
CA HIS A 51 7.97 -44.56 -35.28
C HIS A 51 6.81 -45.56 -35.11
N GLY A 52 5.59 -45.01 -35.03
CA GLY A 52 4.36 -45.76 -35.25
C GLY A 52 3.10 -44.91 -35.16
N SER A 53 2.84 -44.10 -36.19
CA SER A 53 1.53 -43.55 -36.50
C SER A 53 0.53 -44.67 -36.79
N GLY A 54 -0.68 -44.60 -36.23
CA GLY A 54 -1.75 -45.56 -36.50
C GLY A 54 -3.12 -45.00 -36.15
N THR A 55 -3.76 -44.40 -37.14
CA THR A 55 -5.20 -44.13 -37.25
C THR A 55 -6.05 -45.38 -37.04
N SER A 56 -7.22 -45.26 -36.40
CA SER A 56 -8.53 -45.35 -37.09
C SER A 56 -9.70 -45.73 -36.16
N THR A 57 -10.79 -44.96 -36.34
CA THR A 57 -12.22 -45.34 -36.39
C THR A 57 -12.85 -46.29 -35.37
N GLY A 58 -13.98 -45.83 -34.82
CA GLY A 58 -15.06 -46.71 -34.36
C GLY A 58 -16.11 -45.98 -33.54
N ALA A 59 -17.08 -45.36 -34.21
CA ALA A 59 -18.29 -44.81 -33.58
C ALA A 59 -19.22 -45.95 -33.14
N ALA A 60 -19.80 -45.82 -31.94
CA ALA A 60 -21.09 -46.43 -31.58
C ALA A 60 -21.76 -45.57 -30.51
N ASP A 61 -23.07 -45.43 -30.69
CA ASP A 61 -23.97 -44.39 -30.18
C ASP A 61 -24.71 -44.84 -28.90
N LEU A 62 -25.39 -43.86 -28.27
CA LEU A 62 -26.41 -43.91 -27.18
C LEU A 62 -25.93 -43.69 -25.72
N PRO A 63 -26.76 -43.09 -24.83
CA PRO A 63 -27.86 -42.13 -25.03
C PRO A 63 -27.67 -40.81 -24.26
N GLN A 64 -28.35 -39.76 -24.72
CA GLN A 64 -28.49 -38.49 -24.00
C GLN A 64 -29.37 -38.68 -22.77
N ASP A 65 -28.83 -38.36 -21.60
CA ASP A 65 -29.61 -38.18 -20.38
C ASP A 65 -29.58 -36.70 -19.98
N GLY A 66 -30.78 -36.16 -19.73
CA GLY A 66 -31.02 -34.74 -19.50
C GLY A 66 -30.44 -34.27 -18.17
N GLY A 67 -29.23 -33.70 -18.22
CA GLY A 67 -28.64 -32.95 -17.12
C GLY A 67 -29.10 -31.50 -17.13
N THR A 68 -29.94 -31.15 -16.16
CA THR A 68 -30.19 -29.79 -15.66
C THR A 68 -28.93 -28.92 -15.72
N PRO A 69 -28.96 -27.66 -16.21
CA PRO A 69 -27.80 -26.79 -16.15
C PRO A 69 -27.39 -26.62 -14.67
N PRO A 70 -26.14 -26.90 -14.28
CA PRO A 70 -25.71 -26.64 -12.92
C PRO A 70 -25.88 -25.15 -12.68
N GLY A 71 -26.66 -24.85 -11.64
CA GLY A 71 -26.98 -23.50 -11.21
C GLY A 71 -25.72 -22.68 -11.00
N ALA A 72 -25.90 -21.39 -11.22
CA ALA A 72 -25.02 -20.33 -10.78
C ALA A 72 -24.75 -20.48 -9.28
N ASP A 73 -23.66 -21.14 -8.94
CA ASP A 73 -22.97 -21.07 -7.65
C ASP A 73 -21.50 -21.44 -7.93
N ALA A 74 -20.88 -20.70 -8.85
CA ALA A 74 -19.43 -20.55 -8.77
C ALA A 74 -19.18 -19.86 -7.43
N PRO A 75 -18.43 -20.45 -6.49
CA PRO A 75 -18.05 -19.74 -5.29
C PRO A 75 -17.39 -18.44 -5.73
N ASP A 76 -17.95 -17.32 -5.28
CA ASP A 76 -17.41 -15.98 -5.52
C ASP A 76 -15.91 -16.05 -5.21
N LEU A 77 -15.09 -16.04 -6.26
CA LEU A 77 -13.64 -16.11 -6.11
C LEU A 77 -13.29 -14.96 -5.17
N PRO A 78 -12.48 -15.17 -4.12
CA PRO A 78 -12.17 -14.12 -3.16
C PRO A 78 -11.76 -12.88 -3.94
N HIS A 79 -12.54 -11.81 -3.81
CA HIS A 79 -12.27 -10.55 -4.50
C HIS A 79 -10.80 -10.22 -4.27
N ASP A 80 -10.03 -10.05 -5.35
CA ASP A 80 -8.65 -9.59 -5.23
C ASP A 80 -8.72 -8.22 -4.55
N ARG A 81 -8.36 -8.21 -3.26
CA ARG A 81 -8.44 -7.02 -2.43
C ARG A 81 -7.67 -5.87 -3.07
N SER A 82 -6.56 -6.17 -3.75
CA SER A 82 -5.78 -5.15 -4.46
C SER A 82 -6.58 -4.53 -5.58
N GLN A 83 -7.28 -5.33 -6.39
CA GLN A 83 -8.17 -4.82 -7.42
C GLN A 83 -9.32 -4.00 -6.83
N ALA A 84 -9.92 -4.44 -5.72
CA ALA A 84 -10.99 -3.71 -5.05
C ALA A 84 -10.52 -2.32 -4.57
N ILE A 85 -9.31 -2.22 -4.01
CA ILE A 85 -8.70 -0.96 -3.60
C ILE A 85 -8.43 -0.06 -4.81
N LEU A 86 -7.91 -0.63 -5.91
CA LEU A 86 -7.66 0.12 -7.14
C LEU A 86 -8.96 0.64 -7.78
N GLU A 87 -10.05 -0.12 -7.78
CA GLU A 87 -11.35 0.34 -8.29
C GLU A 87 -11.96 1.42 -7.39
N ALA A 88 -11.82 1.32 -6.06
CA ALA A 88 -12.21 2.38 -5.14
C ALA A 88 -11.41 3.67 -5.38
N ALA A 89 -10.07 3.56 -5.51
CA ALA A 89 -9.20 4.69 -5.83
C ALA A 89 -9.58 5.31 -7.19
N LYS A 90 -9.90 4.48 -8.18
CA LYS A 90 -10.35 4.91 -9.51
C LYS A 90 -11.63 5.74 -9.45
N GLN A 91 -12.63 5.28 -8.69
CA GLN A 91 -13.89 5.99 -8.51
C GLN A 91 -13.69 7.35 -7.81
N ILE A 92 -12.92 7.37 -6.72
CA ILE A 92 -12.64 8.60 -5.96
C ILE A 92 -11.83 9.58 -6.81
N GLY A 93 -10.72 9.15 -7.40
CA GLY A 93 -9.89 10.01 -8.23
C GLY A 93 -10.66 10.55 -9.44
N ALA A 94 -11.57 9.79 -10.04
CA ALA A 94 -12.43 10.29 -11.11
C ALA A 94 -13.42 11.37 -10.62
N LEU A 95 -13.95 11.25 -9.40
CA LEU A 95 -14.79 12.28 -8.78
C LEU A 95 -14.02 13.57 -8.55
N LEU A 96 -12.85 13.48 -7.92
CA LEU A 96 -12.01 14.64 -7.62
C LEU A 96 -11.55 15.36 -8.90
N LYS A 97 -11.15 14.60 -9.93
CA LYS A 97 -10.80 15.18 -11.24
C LYS A 97 -11.96 15.92 -11.88
N ARG A 98 -13.17 15.35 -11.87
CA ARG A 98 -14.36 15.99 -12.46
C ARG A 98 -14.75 17.29 -11.74
N ALA A 99 -14.56 17.33 -10.42
CA ALA A 99 -14.82 18.51 -9.61
C ALA A 99 -13.69 19.55 -9.64
N GLY A 100 -12.52 19.21 -10.22
CA GLY A 100 -11.38 20.11 -10.33
C GLY A 100 -10.58 20.27 -9.03
N HIS A 101 -10.71 19.34 -8.08
CA HIS A 101 -9.95 19.37 -6.82
C HIS A 101 -8.47 19.03 -7.08
N PRO A 102 -7.51 19.82 -6.58
CA PRO A 102 -6.12 19.42 -6.54
C PRO A 102 -5.94 18.24 -5.57
N PHE A 103 -5.35 17.15 -6.04
CA PHE A 103 -5.03 16.00 -5.19
C PHE A 103 -3.83 15.22 -5.72
N ALA A 104 -3.29 14.33 -4.89
CA ALA A 104 -2.38 13.29 -5.30
C ALA A 104 -2.62 12.00 -4.51
N LEU A 105 -2.52 10.85 -5.17
CA LEU A 105 -2.53 9.56 -4.48
C LEU A 105 -1.27 9.41 -3.62
N ALA A 106 -1.45 8.85 -2.43
CA ALA A 106 -0.40 8.58 -1.45
C ALA A 106 -0.42 7.09 -1.05
N GLY A 107 0.32 6.76 0.00
CA GLY A 107 0.31 5.45 0.65
C GLY A 107 0.53 4.28 -0.32
N SER A 108 -0.16 3.18 -0.07
CA SER A 108 0.10 1.91 -0.76
C SER A 108 -0.20 1.98 -2.27
N VAL A 109 -1.25 2.71 -2.66
CA VAL A 109 -1.62 2.90 -4.07
C VAL A 109 -0.56 3.71 -4.82
N ALA A 110 0.03 4.73 -4.18
CA ALA A 110 1.14 5.48 -4.77
C ALA A 110 2.39 4.62 -4.97
N VAL A 111 2.73 3.79 -3.98
CA VAL A 111 3.83 2.83 -4.08
C VAL A 111 3.60 1.88 -5.24
N TYR A 112 2.40 1.32 -5.38
CA TYR A 112 2.03 0.45 -6.48
C TYR A 112 2.20 1.15 -7.84
N ALA A 113 1.70 2.38 -7.98
CA ALA A 113 1.78 3.15 -9.22
C ALA A 113 3.24 3.44 -9.63
N HIS A 114 4.15 3.60 -8.66
CA HIS A 114 5.59 3.75 -8.93
C HIS A 114 6.32 2.44 -9.25
N GLY A 115 5.63 1.30 -9.31
CA GLY A 115 6.20 -0.01 -9.60
C GLY A 115 6.69 -0.77 -8.37
N GLY A 116 6.20 -0.39 -7.18
CA GLY A 116 6.49 -1.08 -5.91
C GLY A 116 5.70 -2.38 -5.72
N SER A 117 5.43 -2.73 -4.46
CA SER A 117 4.72 -3.97 -4.11
C SER A 117 3.38 -4.07 -4.85
N ARG A 118 3.09 -5.26 -5.38
CA ARG A 118 1.83 -5.57 -6.07
C ARG A 118 0.68 -5.91 -5.12
N TYR A 119 0.97 -6.16 -3.84
CA TYR A 119 -0.02 -6.53 -2.84
C TYR A 119 -0.46 -5.30 -2.06
N LEU A 120 -1.66 -4.81 -2.35
CA LEU A 120 -2.28 -3.72 -1.59
C LEU A 120 -3.11 -4.33 -0.45
N GLN A 121 -2.67 -4.09 0.79
CA GLN A 121 -3.35 -4.55 2.01
C GLN A 121 -4.04 -3.40 2.75
N HIS A 122 -3.84 -2.17 2.29
CA HIS A 122 -4.20 -0.94 2.99
C HIS A 122 -5.24 -0.14 2.22
N ASP A 123 -5.70 0.93 2.84
CA ASP A 123 -6.71 1.83 2.32
C ASP A 123 -6.17 2.63 1.11
N ALA A 124 -7.07 3.28 0.37
CA ALA A 124 -6.66 4.20 -0.69
C ALA A 124 -6.50 5.61 -0.10
N ASP A 125 -5.30 6.18 -0.25
CA ASP A 125 -4.95 7.46 0.36
C ASP A 125 -4.91 8.59 -0.69
N PHE A 126 -5.64 9.68 -0.42
CA PHE A 126 -5.68 10.89 -1.27
C PHE A 126 -5.21 12.09 -0.48
N CYS A 127 -4.08 12.67 -0.88
CA CYS A 127 -3.62 13.95 -0.37
C CYS A 127 -4.38 15.10 -1.04
N VAL A 128 -4.93 16.02 -0.25
CA VAL A 128 -5.63 17.24 -0.69
C VAL A 128 -5.15 18.43 0.12
N LEU A 129 -5.40 19.65 -0.35
CA LEU A 129 -5.06 20.84 0.43
C LEU A 129 -5.96 20.94 1.69
N PRO A 130 -5.44 21.36 2.86
CA PRO A 130 -6.25 21.59 4.05
C PRO A 130 -7.44 22.52 3.81
N GLY A 131 -7.25 23.59 3.03
CA GLY A 131 -8.30 24.54 2.68
C GLY A 131 -9.40 23.96 1.79
N ASP A 132 -9.14 22.83 1.11
CA ASP A 132 -10.06 22.19 0.19
C ASP A 132 -10.78 20.98 0.82
N ALA A 133 -10.41 20.58 2.05
CA ALA A 133 -10.94 19.37 2.69
C ALA A 133 -12.49 19.36 2.76
N ASP A 134 -13.10 20.49 3.11
CA ASP A 134 -14.56 20.61 3.16
C ASP A 134 -15.21 20.56 1.77
N ALA A 135 -14.58 21.16 0.76
CA ALA A 135 -15.06 21.15 -0.62
C ALA A 135 -14.98 19.73 -1.22
N VAL A 136 -13.88 19.02 -0.95
CA VAL A 136 -13.70 17.62 -1.30
C VAL A 136 -14.77 16.76 -0.61
N ALA A 137 -14.99 16.97 0.69
CA ALA A 137 -16.02 16.25 1.44
C ALA A 137 -17.43 16.49 0.87
N ALA A 138 -17.75 17.72 0.47
CA ALA A 138 -19.02 18.05 -0.17
C ALA A 138 -19.19 17.28 -1.49
N THR A 139 -18.19 17.30 -2.37
CA THR A 139 -18.21 16.55 -3.64
C THR A 139 -18.40 15.05 -3.42
N LEU A 140 -17.74 14.46 -2.42
CA LEU A 140 -17.91 13.04 -2.11
C LEU A 140 -19.34 12.73 -1.62
N ARG A 141 -19.92 13.60 -0.77
CA ARG A 141 -21.30 13.46 -0.28
C ARG A 141 -22.32 13.60 -1.41
N GLU A 142 -22.13 14.55 -2.32
CA GLU A 142 -22.96 14.73 -3.51
C GLU A 142 -22.95 13.49 -4.42
N ALA A 143 -21.84 12.76 -4.43
CA ALA A 143 -21.71 11.49 -5.13
C ALA A 143 -22.29 10.28 -4.36
N GLY A 144 -22.94 10.51 -3.21
CA GLY A 144 -23.55 9.47 -2.38
C GLY A 144 -22.59 8.75 -1.44
N LEU A 145 -21.36 9.25 -1.26
CA LEU A 145 -20.38 8.66 -0.35
C LEU A 145 -20.49 9.30 1.03
N ALA A 146 -20.60 8.46 2.07
CA ALA A 146 -20.60 8.95 3.45
C ALA A 146 -19.19 9.39 3.84
N VAL A 147 -19.04 10.66 4.23
CA VAL A 147 -17.77 11.22 4.72
C VAL A 147 -17.87 11.48 6.22
N ARG A 148 -16.95 10.89 6.98
CA ARG A 148 -16.83 11.05 8.43
C ARG A 148 -15.53 11.76 8.80
N THR A 149 -15.58 12.57 9.84
CA THR A 149 -14.41 13.14 10.50
C THR A 149 -14.09 12.24 11.70
N PRO A 150 -13.00 11.48 11.67
CA PRO A 150 -12.60 10.69 12.83
C PRO A 150 -11.86 11.59 13.85
N PRO A 151 -11.42 11.07 15.01
CA PRO A 151 -10.72 11.87 16.01
C PRO A 151 -9.38 12.45 15.55
N GLU A 152 -8.82 11.93 14.45
CA GLU A 152 -7.59 12.41 13.83
C GLU A 152 -7.78 13.76 13.13
N ASP A 153 -7.05 14.78 13.59
CA ASP A 153 -7.10 16.15 13.05
C ASP A 153 -6.36 16.34 11.71
N TRP A 154 -6.09 15.26 10.96
CA TRP A 154 -5.25 15.28 9.75
C TRP A 154 -5.88 14.63 8.51
N LEU A 155 -7.06 14.01 8.64
CA LEU A 155 -7.80 13.44 7.52
C LEU A 155 -9.32 13.43 7.69
N LEU A 156 -10.01 13.14 6.59
CA LEU A 156 -11.40 12.65 6.58
C LEU A 156 -11.41 11.21 6.08
N LYS A 157 -12.42 10.43 6.47
CA LYS A 157 -12.59 9.06 5.98
C LYS A 157 -13.88 8.89 5.20
N THR A 158 -13.82 8.10 4.15
CA THR A 158 -15.00 7.62 3.44
C THR A 158 -14.86 6.14 3.11
N THR A 159 -15.92 5.55 2.57
CA THR A 159 -15.91 4.16 2.13
C THR A 159 -16.48 4.12 0.72
N CYS A 160 -15.76 3.48 -0.19
CA CYS A 160 -16.12 3.34 -1.60
C CYS A 160 -15.97 1.87 -1.99
N GLN A 161 -17.03 1.26 -2.53
CA GLN A 161 -17.03 -0.15 -2.92
C GLN A 161 -16.56 -1.11 -1.80
N GLY A 162 -16.94 -0.81 -0.55
CA GLY A 162 -16.53 -1.60 0.62
C GLY A 162 -15.06 -1.43 1.03
N GLN A 163 -14.30 -0.57 0.36
CA GLN A 163 -12.93 -0.22 0.74
C GLN A 163 -12.90 1.13 1.46
N ASN A 164 -12.03 1.24 2.46
CA ASN A 164 -11.78 2.51 3.13
C ASN A 164 -10.91 3.43 2.25
N VAL A 165 -11.19 4.71 2.35
CA VAL A 165 -10.48 5.76 1.62
C VAL A 165 -10.21 6.89 2.58
N ASP A 166 -8.94 7.26 2.69
CA ASP A 166 -8.46 8.35 3.54
C ASP A 166 -8.21 9.60 2.69
N ILE A 167 -8.83 10.70 3.07
CA ILE A 167 -8.67 12.03 2.47
C ILE A 167 -7.76 12.83 3.40
N ILE A 168 -6.47 12.78 3.11
CA ILE A 168 -5.39 13.28 3.94
C ILE A 168 -5.10 14.73 3.58
N PHE A 169 -5.09 15.62 4.58
CA PHE A 169 -4.67 17.00 4.39
C PHE A 169 -3.43 17.38 5.20
N ALA A 170 -2.92 16.46 6.04
CA ALA A 170 -1.59 16.57 6.62
C ALA A 170 -0.87 15.20 6.65
N LEU A 171 0.39 15.17 6.21
CA LEU A 171 1.27 14.01 6.22
C LEU A 171 2.35 14.20 7.28
N ALA A 172 2.51 13.22 8.18
CA ALA A 172 3.53 13.27 9.23
C ALA A 172 3.55 14.62 10.00
N HIS A 173 2.37 15.11 10.36
CA HIS A 173 2.14 16.40 11.05
C HIS A 173 2.43 17.67 10.23
N GLU A 174 2.75 17.55 8.94
CA GLU A 174 2.90 18.69 8.04
C GLU A 174 1.71 18.80 7.08
N PRO A 175 1.18 20.01 6.84
CA PRO A 175 0.08 20.20 5.90
C PRO A 175 0.50 19.80 4.47
N VAL A 176 -0.41 19.18 3.74
CA VAL A 176 -0.25 18.96 2.30
C VAL A 176 -0.22 20.33 1.61
N THR A 177 0.84 20.59 0.85
CA THR A 177 1.08 21.89 0.21
C THR A 177 0.79 21.84 -1.28
N LYS A 178 0.55 23.01 -1.88
CA LYS A 178 0.37 23.14 -3.33
C LYS A 178 1.60 22.64 -4.09
N ASP A 179 2.79 23.00 -3.65
CA ASP A 179 4.05 22.58 -4.27
C ASP A 179 4.22 21.05 -4.24
N MET A 180 3.78 20.39 -3.17
CA MET A 180 3.77 18.93 -3.08
C MET A 180 2.83 18.31 -4.13
N LEU A 181 1.63 18.86 -4.29
CA LEU A 181 0.68 18.39 -5.30
C LEU A 181 1.13 18.70 -6.73
N GLU A 182 1.81 19.84 -6.96
CA GLU A 182 2.35 20.22 -8.27
C GLU A 182 3.51 19.34 -8.71
N ARG A 183 4.32 18.82 -7.77
CA ARG A 183 5.38 17.83 -8.05
C ARG A 183 4.85 16.42 -8.32
N ALA A 184 3.57 16.16 -8.11
CA ALA A 184 2.99 14.83 -8.30
C ALA A 184 3.20 14.34 -9.75
N HIS A 185 3.51 13.05 -9.89
CA HIS A 185 3.64 12.41 -11.19
C HIS A 185 2.27 11.93 -11.66
N VAL A 186 1.92 12.20 -12.92
CA VAL A 186 0.69 11.64 -13.51
C VAL A 186 0.99 10.22 -14.00
N LEU A 187 0.46 9.22 -13.30
CA LEU A 187 0.72 7.80 -13.55
C LEU A 187 -0.59 7.02 -13.77
N PRO A 188 -0.54 5.91 -14.52
CA PRO A 188 -1.68 5.00 -14.61
C PRO A 188 -1.89 4.29 -13.27
N VAL A 189 -3.09 4.43 -12.73
CA VAL A 189 -3.58 3.68 -11.58
C VAL A 189 -4.78 2.90 -12.06
N ASP A 190 -4.60 1.58 -12.18
CA ASP A 190 -5.44 0.75 -13.04
C ASP A 190 -5.51 1.35 -14.46
N SER A 191 -6.71 1.72 -14.93
CA SER A 191 -6.92 2.26 -16.28
C SER A 191 -7.08 3.79 -16.32
N VAL A 192 -6.75 4.50 -15.23
CA VAL A 192 -6.95 5.95 -15.13
C VAL A 192 -5.64 6.66 -14.78
N LEU A 193 -5.28 7.67 -15.58
CA LEU A 193 -4.18 8.57 -15.26
C LEU A 193 -4.56 9.48 -14.09
N MET A 194 -3.79 9.40 -12.99
CA MET A 194 -4.02 10.17 -11.77
C MET A 194 -2.72 10.82 -11.29
N PRO A 195 -2.78 12.00 -10.63
CA PRO A 195 -1.63 12.52 -9.91
C PRO A 195 -1.29 11.59 -8.75
N VAL A 196 -0.03 11.23 -8.62
CA VAL A 196 0.53 10.37 -7.57
C VAL A 196 1.70 11.12 -6.94
N LEU A 197 1.78 11.15 -5.61
CA LEU A 197 2.88 11.83 -4.91
C LEU A 197 4.23 11.40 -5.50
N CYS A 198 5.13 12.37 -5.67
CA CYS A 198 6.46 12.06 -6.18
C CYS A 198 7.18 11.12 -5.17
N PRO A 199 8.08 10.23 -5.63
CA PRO A 199 8.73 9.29 -4.74
C PRO A 199 9.49 9.93 -3.57
N THR A 200 10.07 11.11 -3.78
CA THR A 200 10.74 11.89 -2.72
C THR A 200 9.79 12.27 -1.60
N ASP A 201 8.65 12.89 -1.94
CA ASP A 201 7.64 13.30 -0.95
C ASP A 201 6.99 12.08 -0.28
N LEU A 202 6.78 10.99 -1.03
CA LEU A 202 6.26 9.73 -0.51
C LEU A 202 7.20 9.12 0.55
N ILE A 203 8.48 8.92 0.24
CA ILE A 203 9.45 8.38 1.21
C ILE A 203 9.60 9.32 2.41
N ARG A 204 9.70 10.63 2.16
CA ARG A 204 9.75 11.63 3.24
C ARG A 204 8.57 11.47 4.20
N SER A 205 7.34 11.39 3.70
CA SER A 205 6.15 11.20 4.54
C SER A 205 6.18 9.90 5.36
N LEU A 206 6.67 8.80 4.78
CA LEU A 206 6.73 7.51 5.44
C LEU A 206 7.73 7.51 6.60
N ILE A 207 8.92 8.07 6.38
CA ILE A 207 9.98 8.06 7.40
C ILE A 207 9.78 9.14 8.46
N SER A 208 9.14 10.26 8.10
CA SER A 208 8.79 11.32 9.06
C SER A 208 7.65 10.92 9.99
N ALA A 209 6.86 9.89 9.65
CA ALA A 209 5.83 9.33 10.53
C ALA A 209 6.39 8.45 11.66
N PHE A 210 7.69 8.12 11.63
CA PHE A 210 8.31 7.31 12.68
C PHE A 210 8.48 8.08 13.98
N SER A 211 8.31 7.37 15.10
CA SER A 211 8.51 7.87 16.45
C SER A 211 9.13 6.77 17.33
N GLU A 212 9.48 7.13 18.57
CA GLU A 212 9.96 6.17 19.57
C GLU A 212 8.94 5.07 19.92
N HIS A 213 7.65 5.32 19.66
CA HIS A 213 6.57 4.39 19.92
C HIS A 213 6.10 3.64 18.67
N TYR A 214 6.48 4.11 17.48
CA TYR A 214 6.06 3.54 16.21
C TYR A 214 7.17 3.70 15.18
N CYS A 215 7.91 2.63 14.93
CA CYS A 215 9.03 2.62 14.00
C CYS A 215 9.12 1.23 13.34
N ASP A 216 8.45 1.07 12.20
CA ASP A 216 8.51 -0.16 11.40
C ASP A 216 9.30 0.09 10.11
N PHE A 217 10.62 -0.11 10.19
CA PHE A 217 11.48 -0.08 9.00
C PHE A 217 11.19 -1.22 8.02
N GLY A 218 10.60 -2.33 8.50
CA GLY A 218 10.32 -3.51 7.69
C GLY A 218 9.28 -3.23 6.60
N SER A 219 8.28 -2.38 6.88
CA SER A 219 7.28 -1.98 5.89
C SER A 219 7.80 -0.94 4.89
N VAL A 220 8.68 -0.02 5.31
CA VAL A 220 9.18 1.06 4.44
C VAL A 220 10.38 0.66 3.59
N LEU A 221 11.21 -0.29 4.04
CA LEU A 221 12.41 -0.72 3.31
C LEU A 221 12.13 -1.30 1.90
N PRO A 222 11.13 -2.18 1.69
CA PRO A 222 10.79 -2.64 0.35
C PRO A 222 10.34 -1.51 -0.58
N VAL A 223 9.61 -0.53 -0.03
CA VAL A 223 9.18 0.66 -0.77
C VAL A 223 10.39 1.46 -1.22
N ALA A 224 11.28 1.81 -0.28
CA ALA A 224 12.52 2.54 -0.56
C ALA A 224 13.35 1.84 -1.66
N ARG A 225 13.51 0.51 -1.60
CA ARG A 225 14.23 -0.25 -2.64
C ARG A 225 13.59 -0.16 -4.02
N ALA A 226 12.26 -0.20 -4.09
CA ALA A 226 11.52 -0.16 -5.34
C ALA A 226 11.62 1.20 -6.03
N VAL A 227 11.65 2.29 -5.25
CA VAL A 227 11.66 3.65 -5.79
C VAL A 227 13.02 4.36 -5.70
N ARG A 228 14.08 3.67 -5.26
CA ARG A 228 15.38 4.28 -4.93
C ARG A 228 15.98 5.17 -6.01
N GLU A 229 15.82 4.81 -7.28
CA GLU A 229 16.38 5.55 -8.43
C GLU A 229 15.55 6.80 -8.78
N LYS A 230 14.34 6.92 -8.21
CA LYS A 230 13.40 8.01 -8.46
C LYS A 230 13.33 9.00 -7.30
N VAL A 231 13.99 8.70 -6.19
CA VAL A 231 13.99 9.51 -4.97
C VAL A 231 15.19 10.44 -4.99
N ASP A 232 14.95 11.70 -4.69
CA ASP A 232 16.01 12.66 -4.38
C ASP A 232 16.41 12.49 -2.91
N TRP A 233 17.46 11.70 -2.69
CA TRP A 233 17.95 11.38 -1.35
C TRP A 233 18.63 12.56 -0.66
N ASP A 234 19.14 13.53 -1.41
CA ASP A 234 19.77 14.71 -0.81
C ASP A 234 18.70 15.65 -0.24
N VAL A 235 17.57 15.82 -0.94
CA VAL A 235 16.41 16.53 -0.38
C VAL A 235 15.91 15.85 0.90
N ILE A 236 15.83 14.52 0.96
CA ILE A 236 15.40 13.82 2.18
C ILE A 236 16.39 14.06 3.33
N ARG A 237 17.68 13.94 3.06
CA ARG A 237 18.73 14.22 4.05
C ARG A 237 18.65 15.65 4.58
N ASP A 238 18.48 16.63 3.70
CA ASP A 238 18.46 18.03 4.09
C ASP A 238 17.17 18.44 4.81
N THR A 239 16.04 17.76 4.55
CA THR A 239 14.74 18.12 5.14
C THR A 239 14.42 17.39 6.44
N CYS A 240 14.81 16.13 6.58
CA CYS A 240 14.52 15.36 7.80
C CYS A 240 15.68 14.47 8.29
N GLY A 241 16.84 14.49 7.63
CA GLY A 241 17.97 13.62 7.98
C GLY A 241 18.60 13.87 9.35
N ASP A 242 18.36 15.02 9.98
CA ASP A 242 18.82 15.32 11.34
C ASP A 242 17.86 14.81 12.43
N GLN A 243 16.67 14.33 12.05
CA GLN A 243 15.69 13.78 12.99
C GLN A 243 16.06 12.34 13.35
N PRO A 244 15.93 11.90 14.62
CA PRO A 244 16.45 10.61 15.07
C PRO A 244 15.98 9.39 14.26
N MET A 245 14.69 9.32 13.94
CA MET A 245 14.11 8.15 13.24
C MET A 245 14.43 8.14 11.74
N PRO A 246 14.23 9.25 10.98
CA PRO A 246 14.72 9.34 9.60
C PRO A 246 16.23 9.10 9.48
N ALA A 247 17.05 9.66 10.39
CA ALA A 247 18.50 9.46 10.40
C ALA A 247 18.86 7.97 10.52
N ALA A 248 18.21 7.25 11.45
CA ALA A 248 18.41 5.82 11.66
C ALA A 248 18.00 5.01 10.42
N PHE A 249 16.90 5.37 9.75
CA PHE A 249 16.47 4.70 8.52
C PHE A 249 17.45 4.95 7.35
N LEU A 250 17.89 6.19 7.15
CA LEU A 250 18.88 6.53 6.12
C LEU A 250 20.19 5.78 6.35
N PHE A 251 20.66 5.71 7.60
CA PHE A 251 21.83 4.91 7.96
C PHE A 251 21.64 3.43 7.61
N LEU A 252 20.46 2.86 7.90
CA LEU A 252 20.15 1.48 7.53
C LEU A 252 20.17 1.28 6.00
N LEU A 253 19.61 2.22 5.23
CA LEU A 253 19.62 2.17 3.76
C LEU A 253 21.05 2.17 3.20
N GLU A 254 21.94 3.01 3.75
CA GLU A 254 23.35 3.03 3.38
C GLU A 254 24.06 1.71 3.75
N ARG A 255 23.78 1.17 4.94
CA ARG A 255 24.36 -0.11 5.38
C ARG A 255 23.92 -1.31 4.54
N LEU A 256 22.74 -1.21 3.94
CA LEU A 256 22.14 -2.22 3.08
C LEU A 256 22.38 -1.99 1.58
N ASP A 257 23.22 -1.00 1.24
CA ASP A 257 23.55 -0.61 -0.14
C ASP A 257 22.31 -0.31 -1.00
N VAL A 258 21.29 0.30 -0.37
CA VAL A 258 20.09 0.79 -1.07
C VAL A 258 20.34 2.18 -1.64
N ILE A 259 21.11 2.99 -0.92
CA ILE A 259 21.47 4.36 -1.29
C ILE A 259 22.97 4.53 -1.06
N ALA A 260 23.60 5.38 -1.88
CA ALA A 260 25.00 5.73 -1.68
C ALA A 260 25.18 6.51 -0.36
N PRO A 261 26.27 6.27 0.40
CA PRO A 261 26.60 7.08 1.56
C PRO A 261 26.71 8.56 1.22
N ARG A 262 26.35 9.45 2.16
CA ARG A 262 26.64 10.87 1.99
C ARG A 262 28.17 11.05 1.94
N GLU A 263 28.68 11.57 0.83
CA GLU A 263 30.09 11.99 0.79
C GLU A 263 30.31 13.01 1.90
N GLN A 264 31.28 12.75 2.77
CA GLN A 264 31.62 13.68 3.85
C GLN A 264 32.07 14.99 3.18
N ARG A 265 31.24 16.04 3.28
CA ARG A 265 31.70 17.39 2.94
C ARG A 265 32.88 17.70 3.86
N THR A 266 34.06 17.63 3.27
CA THR A 266 35.34 17.91 3.93
C THR A 266 35.52 19.41 4.11
#